data_AF-A0AAN0NC46-F1
#
_entry.id   AF-A0AAN0NC46-F1
#
_cell.length_a   1.000
_cell.length_b   1.000
_cell.length_c   1.000
_cell.angle_alpha   90.00
_cell.angle_beta   90.00
_cell.angle_gamma   90.00
#
_symmetry.space_group_name_H-M   'P 1'
#
loop_
_entity.id
_entity.type
_entity.pdbx_description
1 polymer ?
#
loop_
_entity_poly.entity_id
_entity_poly.type
_entity_poly.pdbx_seq_one_letter_code
_entity_poly.pdbx_strand_id
1 'polypeptide(L)'
;MKKPVKITLYRWAGSWGPFKINIPCGECTLTKDILKDTFENELAGVDVELEVKDWLSHWWEPLKLGSWHAPILVVEGKVVSQGEALNRGVLVQSVIKEWTKRDSLKGNIVYGKATCPFCVKAKKMLDEAGVEYTYHDVVKDSAALYRMIPEVKAHIGEKTPVTVPQIWLDGKYIGGADNLEAWMKENGLDTIPNNVVDLSSQSVNE
;
A
#
# COMPACT_ATOMS: atom_id res chain seq x y z
N MET A 1 7.19 -3.25 19.95
CA MET A 1 7.33 -3.71 18.55
C MET A 1 5.95 -4.06 18.02
N LYS A 2 5.62 -3.67 16.79
CA LYS A 2 4.34 -4.05 16.17
C LYS A 2 4.38 -5.55 15.87
N LYS A 3 3.23 -6.24 15.95
CA LYS A 3 3.18 -7.67 15.65
C LYS A 3 3.33 -7.89 14.13
N PRO A 4 4.16 -8.84 13.67
CA PRO A 4 4.31 -9.13 12.24
C PRO A 4 2.97 -9.57 11.63
N VAL A 5 2.81 -9.31 10.33
CA VAL A 5 1.68 -9.83 9.56
C VAL A 5 1.92 -11.32 9.34
N LYS A 6 1.05 -12.15 9.92
CA LYS A 6 1.18 -13.61 9.82
C LYS A 6 0.67 -14.10 8.46
N ILE A 7 1.53 -14.84 7.76
CA ILE A 7 1.25 -15.47 6.47
C ILE A 7 1.45 -16.97 6.64
N THR A 8 0.46 -17.78 6.25
CA THR A 8 0.56 -19.23 6.30
C THR A 8 0.38 -19.82 4.90
N LEU A 9 1.37 -20.57 4.43
CA LEU A 9 1.32 -21.31 3.17
C LEU A 9 1.08 -22.79 3.45
N TYR A 10 -0.08 -23.31 3.02
CA TYR A 10 -0.36 -24.74 3.02
C TYR A 10 0.08 -25.36 1.69
N ARG A 11 1.27 -25.96 1.78
CA ARG A 11 1.83 -27.04 0.97
C ARG A 11 1.02 -28.20 0.43
N TRP A 12 0.98 -28.52 -0.87
CA TRP A 12 0.59 -29.89 -1.27
C TRP A 12 1.67 -30.92 -0.87
N ALA A 13 1.64 -31.32 0.39
CA ALA A 13 2.59 -32.23 1.02
C ALA A 13 1.99 -32.79 2.33
N GLY A 14 2.71 -33.73 2.94
CA GLY A 14 2.39 -34.26 4.26
C GLY A 14 1.77 -35.65 4.22
N SER A 15 1.28 -36.06 5.39
CA SER A 15 0.65 -37.35 5.61
C SER A 15 -0.46 -37.26 6.64
N TRP A 16 -1.48 -38.10 6.46
CA TRP A 16 -2.58 -38.28 7.39
C TRP A 16 -3.01 -39.75 7.40
N GLY A 17 -2.71 -40.46 8.49
CA GLY A 17 -2.93 -41.90 8.61
C GLY A 17 -2.25 -42.67 7.47
N PRO A 18 -2.99 -43.50 6.69
CA PRO A 18 -2.42 -44.25 5.57
C PRO A 18 -2.17 -43.40 4.32
N PHE A 19 -2.65 -42.15 4.27
CA PHE A 19 -2.50 -41.27 3.11
C PHE A 19 -1.22 -40.44 3.22
N LYS A 20 -0.43 -40.37 2.14
CA LYS A 20 0.78 -39.55 2.05
C LYS A 20 0.92 -38.93 0.66
N ILE A 21 1.32 -37.67 0.63
CA ILE A 21 1.66 -36.97 -0.62
C ILE A 21 3.17 -37.11 -0.86
N ASN A 22 3.54 -37.76 -1.96
CA ASN A 22 4.93 -37.90 -2.40
C ASN A 22 5.20 -37.24 -3.76
N ILE A 23 4.19 -36.57 -4.35
CA ILE A 23 4.26 -36.00 -5.70
C ILE A 23 4.67 -34.52 -5.57
N PRO A 24 5.64 -34.05 -6.36
CA PRO A 24 6.02 -32.64 -6.36
C PRO A 24 4.89 -31.77 -6.90
N CYS A 25 4.76 -30.57 -6.33
CA CYS A 25 3.75 -29.59 -6.69
C CYS A 25 4.44 -28.36 -7.31
N GLY A 26 4.22 -28.13 -8.61
CA GLY A 26 4.76 -26.98 -9.34
C GLY A 26 4.25 -25.65 -8.77
N GLU A 27 2.93 -25.54 -8.60
CA GLU A 27 2.26 -24.35 -8.05
C GLU A 27 2.78 -23.96 -6.66
N CYS A 28 3.08 -24.97 -5.83
CA CYS A 28 3.61 -24.75 -4.49
C CYS A 28 5.03 -24.19 -4.51
N THR A 29 5.85 -24.62 -5.48
CA THR A 29 7.22 -24.12 -5.67
C THR A 29 7.18 -22.69 -6.18
N LEU A 30 6.40 -22.43 -7.24
CA LEU A 30 6.22 -21.10 -7.80
C LEU A 30 5.67 -20.11 -6.77
N THR A 31 4.67 -20.52 -5.98
CA THR A 31 4.11 -19.68 -4.90
C THR A 31 5.18 -19.31 -3.86
N LYS A 32 6.06 -20.25 -3.50
CA LYS A 32 7.15 -19.98 -2.54
C LYS A 32 8.16 -18.98 -3.10
N ASP A 33 8.51 -19.11 -4.38
CA ASP A 33 9.44 -18.19 -5.03
C ASP A 33 8.85 -16.78 -5.15
N ILE A 34 7.56 -16.68 -5.51
CA ILE A 34 6.82 -15.41 -5.54
C ILE A 34 6.79 -14.78 -4.14
N LEU A 35 6.52 -15.54 -3.08
CA LEU A 35 6.53 -15.02 -1.71
C LEU A 35 7.89 -14.45 -1.35
N LYS A 36 8.96 -15.20 -1.61
CA LYS A 36 10.33 -14.77 -1.28
C LYS A 36 10.67 -13.47 -2.01
N ASP A 37 10.48 -13.44 -3.33
CA ASP A 37 10.79 -12.26 -4.14
C ASP A 37 9.94 -11.05 -3.72
N THR A 38 8.67 -11.26 -3.37
CA THR A 38 7.79 -10.17 -2.92
C THR A 38 8.22 -9.61 -1.56
N PHE A 39 8.73 -10.44 -0.66
CA PHE A 39 9.25 -9.98 0.65
C PHE A 39 10.54 -9.19 0.53
N GLU A 40 11.40 -9.56 -0.42
CA GLU A 40 12.67 -8.89 -0.67
C GLU A 40 12.49 -7.56 -1.43
N ASN A 41 11.43 -7.42 -2.22
CA ASN A 41 11.17 -6.23 -3.03
C ASN A 41 9.99 -5.40 -2.49
N GLU A 42 8.75 -5.68 -2.90
CA GLU A 42 7.59 -4.82 -2.63
C GLU A 42 7.26 -4.69 -1.14
N LEU A 43 7.49 -5.74 -0.36
CA LEU A 43 7.24 -5.76 1.09
C LEU A 43 8.51 -5.52 1.91
N ALA A 44 9.58 -4.99 1.28
CA ALA A 44 10.79 -4.62 1.99
C ALA A 44 10.47 -3.57 3.08
N GLY A 45 10.71 -3.93 4.34
CA GLY A 45 10.39 -3.08 5.50
C GLY A 45 9.00 -3.30 6.11
N VAL A 46 8.18 -4.18 5.54
CA VAL A 46 6.95 -4.67 6.18
C VAL A 46 7.31 -5.89 7.03
N ASP A 47 6.97 -5.85 8.32
CA ASP A 47 7.21 -6.97 9.23
C ASP A 47 6.24 -8.11 8.93
N VAL A 48 6.74 -9.18 8.31
CA VAL A 48 5.96 -10.35 7.88
C VAL A 48 6.55 -11.63 8.47
N GLU A 49 5.67 -12.55 8.87
CA GLU A 49 6.06 -13.87 9.38
C GLU A 49 5.45 -14.95 8.48
N LEU A 50 6.31 -15.72 7.79
CA LEU A 50 5.87 -16.82 6.94
C LEU A 50 5.97 -18.17 7.67
N GLU A 51 4.83 -18.84 7.80
CA GLU A 51 4.73 -20.21 8.28
C GLU A 51 4.36 -21.13 7.11
N VAL A 52 5.19 -22.14 6.83
CA VAL A 52 4.89 -23.14 5.79
C VAL A 52 4.42 -24.42 6.46
N LYS A 53 3.21 -24.86 6.12
CA LYS A 53 2.60 -26.09 6.63
C LYS A 53 2.33 -27.08 5.51
N ASP A 54 2.40 -28.35 5.85
CA ASP A 54 1.99 -29.43 4.97
C ASP A 54 0.47 -29.57 5.04
N TRP A 55 -0.22 -29.35 3.92
CA TRP A 55 -1.67 -29.32 3.83
C TRP A 55 -2.30 -30.61 4.34
N LEU A 56 -1.82 -31.78 3.89
CA LEU A 56 -2.45 -33.04 4.30
C LEU A 56 -2.29 -33.30 5.79
N SER A 57 -1.23 -32.79 6.42
CA SER A 57 -1.03 -32.92 7.87
C SER A 57 -1.81 -31.88 8.68
N HIS A 58 -2.34 -30.83 8.04
CA HIS A 58 -3.04 -29.72 8.71
C HIS A 58 -4.37 -29.37 8.02
N TRP A 59 -4.97 -30.30 7.28
CA TRP A 59 -6.06 -30.03 6.34
C TRP A 59 -7.30 -29.41 7.01
N TRP A 60 -7.48 -29.66 8.31
CA TRP A 60 -8.58 -29.08 9.11
C TRP A 60 -8.43 -27.58 9.34
N GLU A 61 -7.21 -27.02 9.31
CA GLU A 61 -6.97 -25.59 9.51
C GLU A 61 -7.53 -24.74 8.36
N PRO A 62 -7.13 -24.95 7.08
CA PRO A 62 -7.67 -24.19 5.96
C PRO A 62 -9.15 -24.50 5.72
N LEU A 63 -9.62 -25.71 6.05
CA LEU A 63 -11.03 -26.06 5.89
C LEU A 63 -11.95 -25.20 6.76
N LYS A 64 -11.52 -24.83 7.98
CA LYS A 64 -12.23 -23.87 8.85
C LYS A 64 -12.34 -22.48 8.23
N LEU A 65 -11.46 -22.16 7.29
CA LEU A 65 -11.44 -20.90 6.54
C LEU A 65 -12.17 -21.00 5.19
N GLY A 66 -12.80 -22.14 4.89
CA GLY A 66 -13.52 -22.36 3.63
C GLY A 66 -12.62 -22.66 2.43
N SER A 67 -11.39 -23.13 2.65
CA SER A 67 -10.46 -23.50 1.58
C SER A 67 -9.95 -24.92 1.73
N TRP A 68 -9.78 -25.62 0.60
CA TRP A 68 -9.44 -27.04 0.60
C TRP A 68 -8.43 -27.46 -0.47
N HIS A 69 -8.16 -26.64 -1.49
CA HIS A 69 -7.24 -26.98 -2.58
C HIS A 69 -5.86 -26.33 -2.39
N ALA A 70 -4.82 -27.12 -2.15
CA ALA A 70 -3.45 -26.63 -2.06
C ALA A 70 -2.85 -26.27 -3.45
N PRO A 71 -1.89 -25.32 -3.52
CA PRO A 71 -1.37 -24.50 -2.43
C PRO A 71 -2.43 -23.51 -1.91
N ILE A 72 -2.52 -23.34 -0.59
CA ILE A 72 -3.43 -22.35 0.04
C ILE A 72 -2.58 -21.30 0.73
N LEU A 73 -2.80 -20.03 0.41
CA LEU A 73 -2.17 -18.92 1.12
C LEU A 73 -3.20 -18.22 2.01
N VAL A 74 -2.85 -18.06 3.27
CA VAL A 74 -3.65 -17.36 4.27
C VAL A 74 -2.86 -16.17 4.81
N VAL A 75 -3.48 -15.00 4.88
CA VAL A 75 -2.93 -13.80 5.52
C VAL A 75 -3.87 -13.41 6.66
N GLU A 76 -3.37 -13.41 7.90
CA GLU A 76 -4.14 -13.04 9.10
C GLU A 76 -5.50 -13.75 9.20
N GLY A 77 -5.51 -15.06 8.92
CA GLY A 77 -6.72 -15.89 8.97
C GLY A 77 -7.66 -15.74 7.78
N LYS A 78 -7.30 -14.98 6.74
CA LYS A 78 -8.09 -14.84 5.50
C LYS A 78 -7.40 -15.56 4.34
N VAL A 79 -8.17 -16.36 3.60
CA VAL A 79 -7.67 -17.03 2.40
C VAL A 79 -7.46 -16.00 1.31
N VAL A 80 -6.24 -15.97 0.75
CA VAL A 80 -5.80 -15.03 -0.29
C VAL A 80 -5.72 -15.69 -1.66
N SER A 81 -5.30 -16.97 -1.69
CA SER A 81 -5.21 -17.77 -2.91
C SER A 81 -5.35 -19.25 -2.56
N GLN A 82 -5.92 -20.03 -3.48
CA GLN A 82 -6.04 -21.49 -3.34
C GLN A 82 -6.02 -22.18 -4.71
N GLY A 83 -5.32 -23.31 -4.81
CA GLY A 83 -5.35 -24.20 -5.97
C GLY A 83 -4.67 -23.68 -7.25
N GLU A 84 -3.98 -22.53 -7.18
CA GLU A 84 -3.30 -21.90 -8.31
C GLU A 84 -2.03 -21.17 -7.84
N ALA A 85 -1.20 -20.74 -8.78
CA ALA A 85 -0.06 -19.87 -8.50
C ALA A 85 -0.51 -18.57 -7.84
N LEU A 86 0.21 -18.15 -6.81
CA LEU A 86 -0.07 -16.90 -6.12
C LEU A 86 0.03 -15.68 -7.05
N ASN A 87 -1.03 -14.88 -7.09
CA ASN A 87 -0.95 -13.55 -7.68
C ASN A 87 -0.23 -12.57 -6.72
N ARG A 88 0.91 -12.03 -7.17
CA ARG A 88 1.73 -11.07 -6.40
C ARG A 88 0.93 -9.85 -5.91
N GLY A 89 0.15 -9.23 -6.78
CA GLY A 89 -0.62 -8.02 -6.43
C GLY A 89 -1.65 -8.30 -5.33
N VAL A 90 -2.31 -9.45 -5.39
CA VAL A 90 -3.28 -9.88 -4.36
C VAL A 90 -2.60 -10.12 -3.02
N LEU A 91 -1.39 -10.69 -3.01
CA LEU A 91 -0.56 -10.82 -1.80
C LEU A 91 -0.22 -9.44 -1.22
N VAL A 92 0.40 -8.56 -2.02
CA VAL A 92 0.84 -7.22 -1.56
C VAL A 92 -0.36 -6.45 -1.02
N GLN A 93 -1.47 -6.41 -1.75
CA GLN A 93 -2.70 -5.75 -1.30
C GLN A 93 -3.18 -6.30 0.05
N SER A 94 -3.22 -7.62 0.22
CA SER A 94 -3.71 -8.27 1.44
C SER A 94 -2.81 -8.00 2.64
N VAL A 95 -1.49 -8.07 2.44
CA VAL A 95 -0.50 -7.81 3.49
C VAL A 95 -0.52 -6.34 3.90
N ILE A 96 -0.45 -5.42 2.92
CA ILE A 96 -0.46 -3.98 3.19
C ILE A 96 -1.75 -3.57 3.90
N LYS A 97 -2.91 -4.11 3.50
CA LYS A 97 -4.19 -3.83 4.17
C LYS A 97 -4.20 -4.24 5.66
N GLU A 98 -3.53 -5.32 6.03
CA GLU A 98 -3.43 -5.74 7.43
C GLU A 98 -2.32 -4.97 8.17
N TRP A 99 -1.25 -4.59 7.47
CA TRP A 99 -0.16 -3.80 8.00
C TRP A 99 -0.57 -2.35 8.34
N THR A 100 -1.33 -1.67 7.47
CA THR A 100 -1.81 -0.29 7.70
C THR A 100 -2.75 -0.17 8.90
N LYS A 101 -3.42 -1.25 9.33
CA LYS A 101 -4.17 -1.22 10.60
C LYS A 101 -3.28 -1.03 11.84
N ARG A 102 -2.00 -1.35 11.69
CA ARG A 102 -0.99 -1.31 12.76
C ARG A 102 -0.02 -0.16 12.53
N ASP A 103 -0.04 0.44 11.34
CA ASP A 103 0.93 1.42 10.90
C ASP A 103 0.28 2.69 10.38
N SER A 104 0.85 3.83 10.75
CA SER A 104 0.34 5.15 10.40
C SER A 104 1.42 5.88 9.62
N LEU A 105 1.04 6.60 8.57
CA LEU A 105 1.94 7.51 7.86
C LEU A 105 2.50 8.55 8.85
N LYS A 106 3.82 8.75 8.84
CA LYS A 106 4.52 9.72 9.70
C LYS A 106 5.42 10.60 8.84
N GLY A 107 5.53 11.87 9.22
CA GLY A 107 6.33 12.86 8.51
C GLY A 107 5.66 13.32 7.22
N ASN A 108 6.48 13.87 6.33
CA ASN A 108 6.05 14.47 5.07
C ASN A 108 6.17 13.45 3.94
N ILE A 109 5.05 13.14 3.31
CA ILE A 109 4.95 12.07 2.32
C ILE A 109 4.16 12.58 1.12
N VAL A 110 4.70 12.34 -0.08
CA VAL A 110 4.06 12.66 -1.35
C VAL A 110 3.95 11.39 -2.17
N TYR A 111 2.73 10.91 -2.36
CA TYR A 111 2.45 9.88 -3.35
C TYR A 111 2.16 10.52 -4.70
N GLY A 112 2.81 10.02 -5.74
CA GLY A 112 2.68 10.59 -7.08
C GLY A 112 3.06 9.62 -8.18
N LYS A 113 3.07 10.14 -9.41
CA LYS A 113 3.65 9.45 -10.57
C LYS A 113 4.54 10.42 -11.35
N ALA A 114 5.67 9.93 -11.86
CA ALA A 114 6.65 10.76 -12.57
C ALA A 114 6.07 11.59 -13.74
N THR A 115 5.04 11.07 -14.43
CA THR A 115 4.43 11.70 -15.61
C THR A 115 3.30 12.69 -15.28
N CYS A 116 3.01 12.94 -14.00
CA CYS A 116 1.91 13.82 -13.62
C CYS A 116 2.38 15.27 -13.39
N PRO A 117 1.85 16.26 -14.13
CA PRO A 117 2.23 17.67 -13.95
C PRO A 117 1.87 18.21 -12.56
N PHE A 118 0.73 17.79 -11.98
CA PHE A 118 0.32 18.19 -10.63
C PHE A 118 1.27 17.65 -9.55
N CYS A 119 1.83 16.45 -9.74
CA CYS A 119 2.85 15.91 -8.83
C CYS A 119 4.14 16.74 -8.90
N VAL A 120 4.56 17.15 -10.10
CA VAL A 120 5.73 18.02 -10.28
C VAL A 120 5.51 19.38 -9.62
N LYS A 121 4.33 19.99 -9.81
CA LYS A 121 3.97 21.26 -9.15
C LYS A 121 4.04 21.13 -7.62
N ALA A 122 3.39 20.11 -7.04
CA ALA A 122 3.37 19.93 -5.60
C ALA A 122 4.78 19.73 -4.99
N LYS A 123 5.63 18.94 -5.65
CA LYS A 123 7.03 18.76 -5.24
C LYS A 123 7.79 20.08 -5.25
N LYS A 124 7.70 20.84 -6.35
CA LYS A 124 8.35 22.13 -6.49
C LYS A 124 7.93 23.10 -5.37
N MET A 125 6.64 23.15 -5.04
CA MET A 125 6.14 23.99 -3.95
C MET A 125 6.77 23.62 -2.59
N LEU A 126 6.84 22.31 -2.28
CA LEU A 126 7.48 21.84 -1.05
C LEU A 126 8.99 22.12 -1.05
N ASP A 127 9.67 21.92 -2.19
CA ASP A 127 11.10 22.21 -2.36
C ASP A 127 11.39 23.71 -2.14
N GLU A 128 10.57 24.60 -2.71
CA GLU A 128 10.69 26.07 -2.55
C GLU A 128 10.41 26.53 -1.11
N ALA A 129 9.51 25.85 -0.41
CA ALA A 129 9.23 26.10 1.00
C ALA A 129 10.26 25.46 1.95
N GLY A 130 11.24 24.72 1.44
CA GLY A 130 12.25 24.03 2.26
C GLY A 130 11.69 22.89 3.10
N VAL A 131 10.55 22.32 2.71
CA VAL A 131 9.92 21.18 3.40
C VAL A 131 10.47 19.89 2.84
N GLU A 132 11.24 19.16 3.64
CA GLU A 132 11.71 17.82 3.26
C GLU A 132 10.53 16.83 3.22
N TYR A 133 10.48 15.96 2.20
CA TYR A 133 9.45 14.92 2.05
C TYR A 133 10.00 13.64 1.46
N THR A 134 9.31 12.53 1.73
CA THR A 134 9.53 11.25 1.06
C THR A 134 8.58 11.12 -0.12
N TYR A 135 9.13 10.92 -1.32
CA TYR A 135 8.34 10.72 -2.53
C TYR A 135 8.18 9.23 -2.85
N HIS A 136 6.93 8.78 -3.00
CA HIS A 136 6.61 7.43 -3.45
C HIS A 136 5.97 7.45 -4.83
N ASP A 137 6.61 6.81 -5.81
CA ASP A 137 6.07 6.65 -7.16
C ASP A 137 5.16 5.42 -7.22
N VAL A 138 3.85 5.65 -7.30
CA VAL A 138 2.82 4.59 -7.27
C VAL A 138 2.75 3.76 -8.55
N VAL A 139 3.49 4.13 -9.61
CA VAL A 139 3.62 3.34 -10.84
C VAL A 139 4.80 2.38 -10.76
N LYS A 140 5.89 2.79 -10.10
CA LYS A 140 7.09 1.96 -9.94
C LYS A 140 7.03 1.05 -8.72
N ASP A 141 6.36 1.50 -7.66
CA ASP A 141 6.23 0.78 -6.40
C ASP A 141 4.74 0.43 -6.16
N SER A 142 4.43 -0.86 -6.33
CA SER A 142 3.07 -1.35 -6.11
C SER A 142 2.67 -1.31 -4.64
N ALA A 143 3.60 -1.47 -3.69
CA ALA A 143 3.30 -1.36 -2.26
C ALA A 143 2.94 0.07 -1.88
N ALA A 144 3.60 1.07 -2.47
CA ALA A 144 3.18 2.47 -2.34
C ALA A 144 1.75 2.70 -2.85
N LEU A 145 1.38 2.13 -4.01
CA LEU A 145 0.02 2.22 -4.52
C LEU A 145 -0.99 1.57 -3.57
N TYR A 146 -0.74 0.32 -3.16
CA TYR A 146 -1.62 -0.43 -2.27
C TYR A 146 -1.70 0.13 -0.86
N ARG A 147 -0.70 0.90 -0.43
CA ARG A 147 -0.74 1.68 0.81
C ARG A 147 -1.53 2.97 0.64
N MET A 148 -1.26 3.74 -0.43
CA MET A 148 -1.90 5.03 -0.67
C MET A 148 -3.42 4.89 -0.76
N ILE A 149 -3.94 3.96 -1.57
CA ILE A 149 -5.39 3.87 -1.83
C ILE A 149 -6.22 3.77 -0.54
N PRO A 150 -6.04 2.78 0.35
CA PRO A 150 -6.86 2.67 1.55
C PRO A 150 -6.70 3.86 2.51
N GLU A 151 -5.50 4.42 2.64
CA GLU A 151 -5.24 5.60 3.47
C GLU A 151 -6.02 6.82 2.95
N VAL A 152 -5.99 7.08 1.65
CA VAL A 152 -6.78 8.16 1.03
C VAL A 152 -8.27 7.92 1.22
N LYS A 153 -8.74 6.70 0.96
CA LYS A 153 -10.17 6.34 1.06
C LYS A 153 -10.73 6.55 2.46
N ALA A 154 -9.92 6.36 3.50
CA ALA A 154 -10.31 6.68 4.87
C ALA A 154 -10.65 8.17 5.08
N HIS A 155 -10.08 9.07 4.27
CA HIS A 155 -10.34 10.50 4.33
C HIS A 155 -11.41 11.00 3.35
N ILE A 156 -11.39 10.52 2.09
CA ILE A 156 -12.27 11.04 1.03
C ILE A 156 -13.51 10.17 0.77
N GLY A 157 -13.61 9.02 1.44
CA GLY A 157 -14.71 8.06 1.32
C GLY A 157 -14.50 7.00 0.23
N GLU A 158 -15.09 5.83 0.46
CA GLU A 158 -14.94 4.61 -0.36
C GLU A 158 -15.34 4.79 -1.83
N LYS A 159 -16.32 5.65 -2.13
CA LYS A 159 -16.84 5.83 -3.49
C LYS A 159 -16.04 6.85 -4.32
N THR A 160 -15.19 7.65 -3.69
CA THR A 160 -14.49 8.76 -4.35
C THR A 160 -13.23 8.26 -5.06
N PRO A 161 -13.04 8.51 -6.36
CA PRO A 161 -11.82 8.11 -7.06
C PRO A 161 -10.55 8.69 -6.41
N VAL A 162 -9.50 7.88 -6.28
CA VAL A 162 -8.20 8.33 -5.80
C VAL A 162 -7.38 8.81 -7.00
N THR A 163 -6.95 10.07 -6.96
CA THR A 163 -6.08 10.69 -7.97
C THR A 163 -4.71 10.99 -7.36
N VAL A 164 -3.70 11.33 -8.17
CA VAL A 164 -2.40 11.78 -7.68
C VAL A 164 -2.18 13.26 -8.02
N PRO A 165 -1.43 14.03 -7.22
CA PRO A 165 -0.71 13.62 -6.00
C PRO A 165 -1.62 13.45 -4.78
N GLN A 166 -1.13 12.71 -3.78
CA GLN A 166 -1.75 12.59 -2.45
C GLN A 166 -0.70 12.85 -1.37
N ILE A 167 -0.95 13.84 -0.52
CA ILE A 167 0.08 14.47 0.31
C ILE A 167 -0.30 14.39 1.78
N TRP A 168 0.67 13.99 2.59
CA TRP A 168 0.64 14.09 4.05
C TRP A 168 1.80 14.99 4.50
N LEU A 169 1.55 15.88 5.45
CA LEU A 169 2.56 16.70 6.10
C LEU A 169 2.48 16.49 7.61
N ASP A 170 3.61 16.18 8.24
CA ASP A 170 3.70 15.80 9.67
C ASP A 170 2.68 14.73 10.08
N GLY A 171 2.42 13.77 9.19
CA GLY A 171 1.42 12.71 9.39
C GLY A 171 -0.05 13.16 9.25
N LYS A 172 -0.33 14.42 8.96
CA LYS A 172 -1.68 14.93 8.66
C LYS A 172 -1.96 14.86 7.18
N TYR A 173 -3.14 14.35 6.82
CA TYR A 173 -3.57 14.30 5.43
C TYR A 173 -3.94 15.70 4.93
N ILE A 174 -3.31 16.13 3.84
CA ILE A 174 -3.56 17.40 3.14
C ILE A 174 -4.42 17.15 1.89
N GLY A 175 -4.14 16.06 1.18
CA GLY A 175 -4.86 15.67 -0.04
C GLY A 175 -4.12 16.02 -1.32
N GLY A 176 -4.82 16.60 -2.29
CA GLY A 176 -4.28 16.86 -3.63
C GLY A 176 -3.40 18.10 -3.74
N ALA A 177 -2.94 18.40 -4.96
CA ALA A 177 -2.11 19.58 -5.24
C ALA A 177 -2.81 20.91 -4.89
N ASP A 178 -4.11 21.03 -5.19
CA ASP A 178 -4.87 22.24 -4.89
C ASP A 178 -5.05 22.44 -3.38
N ASN A 179 -5.25 21.34 -2.64
CA ASN A 179 -5.32 21.38 -1.18
C ASN A 179 -3.98 21.77 -0.57
N LEU A 180 -2.86 21.29 -1.13
CA LEU A 180 -1.53 21.70 -0.70
C LEU A 180 -1.32 23.20 -0.91
N GLU A 181 -1.72 23.73 -2.06
CA GLU A 181 -1.61 25.16 -2.34
C GLU A 181 -2.41 26.01 -1.35
N ALA A 182 -3.66 25.61 -1.05
CA ALA A 182 -4.46 26.27 -0.03
C ALA A 182 -3.80 26.20 1.36
N TRP A 183 -3.32 25.01 1.76
CA TRP A 183 -2.67 24.81 3.04
C TRP A 183 -1.39 25.64 3.18
N MET A 184 -0.56 25.74 2.13
CA MET A 184 0.66 26.55 2.17
C MET A 184 0.37 28.04 2.31
N LYS A 185 -0.68 28.55 1.65
CA LYS A 185 -1.13 29.94 1.81
C LYS A 185 -1.59 30.23 3.24
N GLU A 186 -2.40 29.34 3.81
CA GLU A 186 -2.89 29.48 5.19
C GLU A 186 -1.75 29.44 6.22
N ASN A 187 -0.66 28.73 5.94
CA ASN A 187 0.49 28.60 6.82
C ASN A 187 1.64 29.57 6.50
N GLY A 188 1.43 30.52 5.57
CA GLY A 188 2.42 31.54 5.23
C GLY A 188 3.70 30.98 4.58
N LEU A 189 3.62 29.79 3.98
CA LEU A 189 4.72 29.12 3.29
C LEU A 189 4.71 29.40 1.78
N ASP A 190 3.88 30.35 1.35
CA ASP A 190 3.76 30.72 -0.05
C ASP A 190 4.95 31.60 -0.46
N THR A 191 5.74 31.13 -1.42
CA THR A 191 6.86 31.85 -2.02
C THR A 191 6.43 32.71 -3.21
N ILE A 192 5.13 33.01 -3.36
CA ILE A 192 4.67 34.00 -4.34
C ILE A 192 5.34 35.35 -4.01
N PRO A 193 6.16 35.92 -4.92
CA PRO A 193 6.54 37.31 -4.81
C PRO A 193 5.25 38.13 -4.81
N ASN A 194 5.05 38.92 -3.75
CA ASN A 194 3.86 39.71 -3.47
C ASN A 194 3.72 40.91 -4.45
N ASN A 195 3.66 40.62 -5.76
CA ASN A 195 3.61 41.59 -6.84
C ASN A 195 2.30 41.51 -7.65
N VAL A 196 1.31 40.75 -7.19
CA VAL A 196 -0.04 40.81 -7.76
C VAL A 196 -0.80 41.94 -7.06
N VAL A 197 -0.82 43.10 -7.71
CA VAL A 197 -1.73 44.19 -7.35
C VAL A 197 -3.16 43.68 -7.58
N ASP A 198 -3.95 43.60 -6.52
CA ASP A 198 -5.39 43.37 -6.62
C ASP A 198 -6.04 44.56 -7.35
N LEU A 199 -6.41 44.36 -8.62
CA LEU A 199 -7.07 45.37 -9.44
C LEU A 199 -8.57 45.49 -9.16
N SER A 200 -9.12 44.80 -8.16
CA SER A 200 -10.56 44.84 -7.88
C SER A 200 -11.04 46.09 -7.13
N SER A 201 -10.16 47.02 -6.75
CA SER A 201 -10.52 48.22 -5.97
C SER A 201 -10.55 49.55 -6.76
N GLN A 202 -10.53 49.54 -8.09
CA GLN A 202 -10.68 50.76 -8.90
C GLN A 202 -11.88 50.69 -9.85
N SER A 203 -13.08 50.81 -9.30
CA SER A 203 -14.25 51.25 -10.06
C SER A 203 -15.33 51.85 -9.15
N VAL A 204 -14.96 52.88 -8.37
CA VAL A 204 -15.94 53.86 -7.86
C VAL A 204 -15.31 55.24 -7.95
N ASN A 205 -15.67 56.00 -8.99
CA ASN A 205 -15.89 57.45 -9.03
C ASN A 205 -15.71 57.97 -10.47
N GLU A 206 -16.82 58.11 -11.20
CA GLU A 206 -17.33 59.38 -11.74
C GLU A 206 -18.77 59.19 -12.23
#